data_AF-A0A151GQ54-F1
#
_entry.id   AF-A0A151GQ54-F1
#
_cell.length_a   1.000
_cell.length_b   1.000
_cell.length_c   1.000
_cell.angle_alpha   90.00
_cell.angle_beta   90.00
_cell.angle_gamma   90.00
#
_symmetry.space_group_name_H-M   'P 1'
#
loop_
_entity.id
_entity.type
_entity.pdbx_description
1 polymer ?
#
loop_
_entity_poly.entity_id
_entity_poly.type
_entity_poly.pdbx_seq_one_letter_code
_entity_poly.pdbx_strand_id
1 'polypeptide(L)'
;MASSPKPHLAKIRLTQFVTRQHRCLIRAADCIAYSNSTQTAQLIGQMARNISSGSAFEADIGYSRAVIVDDWIEISGTTGYNYQTGAISPDVAEQAEQALQNIDAALRRAPASATSSASARTTQHTTQYSVRRTRFQDRDAGLNAEFLDTMPRALTLRRTEGKPGEVYYPLQITDVAMPEPGPRELLVRLKAAALNHRDLFIRRHQYPAISFGNPMLADGYGVVEKAGSAVSSAGLALLHKPVVLTPMRGWLSDPAGPEPDSIFTVTGSSKLCDVGTAQDYIVVHEDEVALAPAHLSPVEAAALPLVGLTAWRALVTKAACTSAGKNVLLTGIGGGVALQALQFAVAFGCRVFVSSGDQGKVDKAKQLGAVGGVLYKNDGWEKDLAAMLPADRPYLDAVIDGAGGSIVAKSVRLLRQGGVIVQYGMTVGPKMDWLMQAVLANVDLKGSTMGSRREFRDMIEFVREKEIRPVVSRTVKGLANTEGIDELFADMAAGRQFGKLVIEIDDGGASPKL
;
A
#
# COMPACT_ATOMS: atom_id res chain seq x y z
N MET A 1 -5.96 61.04 30.42
CA MET A 1 -5.38 60.56 29.14
C MET A 1 -6.04 59.22 28.82
N ALA A 2 -7.12 59.26 28.03
CA ALA A 2 -7.83 58.07 27.59
C ALA A 2 -7.12 57.50 26.35
N SER A 3 -6.68 56.25 26.42
CA SER A 3 -6.06 55.53 25.32
C SER A 3 -7.05 55.34 24.17
N SER A 4 -6.70 55.83 22.98
CA SER A 4 -7.40 55.55 21.73
C SER A 4 -7.49 54.04 21.46
N PRO A 5 -8.64 53.49 21.04
CA PRO A 5 -8.76 52.09 20.67
C PRO A 5 -7.90 51.81 19.43
N LYS A 6 -7.07 50.77 19.51
CA LYS A 6 -6.34 50.26 18.33
C LYS A 6 -7.34 49.68 17.33
N PRO A 7 -7.13 49.86 16.01
CA PRO A 7 -8.01 49.27 15.01
C PRO A 7 -7.94 47.73 15.08
N HIS A 8 -9.10 47.08 15.15
CA HIS A 8 -9.21 45.64 14.99
C HIS A 8 -8.86 45.28 13.54
N LEU A 9 -7.78 44.51 13.37
CA LEU A 9 -7.34 43.99 12.07
C LEU A 9 -8.15 42.72 11.76
N ALA A 10 -9.05 42.80 10.78
CA ALA A 10 -9.70 41.60 10.24
C ALA A 10 -8.67 40.75 9.48
N LYS A 11 -8.66 39.44 9.72
CA LYS A 11 -7.72 38.49 9.10
C LYS A 11 -8.46 37.65 8.04
N ILE A 12 -7.81 37.36 6.91
CA ILE A 12 -8.43 36.62 5.79
C ILE A 12 -7.80 35.22 5.71
N ARG A 13 -8.64 34.18 5.59
CA ARG A 13 -8.21 32.79 5.39
C ARG A 13 -8.84 32.23 4.10
N LEU A 14 -7.98 31.76 3.18
CA LEU A 14 -8.38 31.18 1.90
C LEU A 14 -8.31 29.65 1.98
N THR A 15 -9.43 28.98 1.73
CA THR A 15 -9.51 27.51 1.77
C THR A 15 -9.89 27.01 0.37
N GLN A 16 -8.88 26.62 -0.41
CA GLN A 16 -8.91 26.03 -1.77
C GLN A 16 -9.25 26.93 -2.98
N PHE A 17 -8.45 26.78 -4.04
CA PHE A 17 -8.71 27.22 -5.42
C PHE A 17 -9.22 26.03 -6.24
N VAL A 18 -10.31 26.20 -6.99
CA VAL A 18 -10.90 25.13 -7.79
C VAL A 18 -10.85 25.48 -9.28
N THR A 19 -10.01 24.77 -10.04
CA THR A 19 -10.02 24.78 -11.51
C THR A 19 -10.87 23.62 -12.05
N ARG A 20 -11.23 23.67 -13.33
CA ARG A 20 -12.21 22.75 -13.98
C ARG A 20 -11.94 21.24 -13.79
N GLN A 21 -10.75 20.84 -13.33
CA GLN A 21 -10.38 19.43 -13.14
C GLN A 21 -10.77 18.83 -11.78
N HIS A 22 -11.17 19.58 -10.75
CA HIS A 22 -11.47 19.01 -9.43
C HIS A 22 -12.80 19.53 -8.88
N ARG A 23 -13.87 18.73 -8.91
CA ARG A 23 -15.11 19.09 -8.19
C ARG A 23 -14.99 18.67 -6.73
N CYS A 24 -14.75 19.62 -5.84
CA CYS A 24 -14.97 19.45 -4.40
C CYS A 24 -15.78 20.65 -3.90
N LEU A 25 -16.99 20.41 -3.38
CA LEU A 25 -17.85 21.43 -2.79
C LEU A 25 -17.92 21.16 -1.29
N ILE A 26 -17.58 22.15 -0.47
CA ILE A 26 -17.63 22.08 1.00
C ILE A 26 -18.88 22.85 1.47
N ARG A 27 -19.70 22.25 2.33
CA ARG A 27 -20.91 22.91 2.89
C ARG A 27 -20.50 23.86 4.02
N ALA A 28 -21.25 24.95 4.21
CA ALA A 28 -20.98 25.95 5.25
C ALA A 28 -20.91 25.38 6.69
N ALA A 29 -21.60 24.26 6.95
CA ALA A 29 -21.55 23.56 8.24
C ALA A 29 -20.16 22.93 8.53
N ASP A 30 -19.37 22.62 7.49
CA ASP A 30 -18.09 21.91 7.62
C ASP A 30 -16.91 22.85 7.92
N CYS A 31 -17.04 24.16 7.64
CA CYS A 31 -16.02 25.15 8.05
C CYS A 31 -15.98 25.34 9.58
N ILE A 32 -17.12 25.19 10.26
CA ILE A 32 -17.22 25.36 11.72
C ILE A 32 -16.51 24.22 12.47
N ALA A 33 -16.41 23.03 11.86
CA ALA A 33 -15.88 21.83 12.49
C ALA A 33 -14.34 21.77 12.59
N TYR A 34 -13.59 22.68 11.96
CA TYR A 34 -12.12 22.67 11.95
C TYR A 34 -11.45 23.50 13.07
N SER A 35 -12.23 24.06 14.00
CA SER A 35 -11.70 24.69 15.23
C SER A 35 -11.72 23.71 16.40
N ASN A 36 -10.73 22.82 16.47
CA ASN A 36 -10.56 21.92 17.61
C ASN A 36 -10.04 22.67 18.85
N SER A 37 -10.96 23.26 19.60
CA SER A 37 -10.88 23.38 21.05
C SER A 37 -12.25 23.11 21.63
N THR A 38 -12.36 22.11 22.50
CA THR A 38 -13.60 21.57 23.09
C THR A 38 -14.34 22.54 24.03
N GLN A 39 -14.05 23.85 23.94
CA GLN A 39 -14.75 24.94 24.63
C GLN A 39 -15.53 25.88 23.70
N THR A 40 -15.37 25.78 22.37
CA THR A 40 -16.01 26.72 21.42
C THR A 40 -17.38 26.24 20.92
N ALA A 41 -17.71 24.96 21.10
CA ALA A 41 -18.99 24.39 20.64
C ALA A 41 -20.23 24.85 21.46
N GLN A 42 -20.04 25.57 22.56
CA GLN A 42 -21.14 26.11 23.38
C GLN A 42 -21.33 27.63 23.30
N LEU A 43 -20.57 28.35 22.46
CA LEU A 43 -20.71 29.82 22.32
C LEU A 43 -21.04 30.32 20.90
N ILE A 44 -21.07 29.46 19.89
CA ILE A 44 -21.31 29.86 18.49
C ILE A 44 -22.80 29.73 18.14
N GLY A 45 -23.63 30.54 18.81
CA GLY A 45 -25.06 30.63 18.53
C GLY A 45 -25.50 31.92 17.83
N GLN A 46 -24.66 32.96 17.75
CA GLN A 46 -25.20 34.32 17.51
C GLN A 46 -24.46 35.28 16.55
N MET A 47 -23.36 34.95 15.87
CA MET A 47 -22.68 35.98 15.02
C MET A 47 -22.16 35.52 13.64
N ALA A 48 -22.74 34.50 13.00
CA ALA A 48 -22.44 34.20 11.61
C ALA A 48 -23.34 34.99 10.65
N ARG A 49 -22.76 35.75 9.71
CA ARG A 49 -23.51 36.46 8.64
C ARG A 49 -23.02 36.06 7.26
N ASN A 50 -23.94 35.55 6.43
CA ASN A 50 -23.66 35.11 5.06
C ASN A 50 -23.58 36.30 4.10
N ILE A 51 -22.60 36.27 3.19
CA ILE A 51 -22.50 37.21 2.06
C ILE A 51 -22.86 36.46 0.77
N SER A 52 -23.98 36.83 0.16
CA SER A 52 -24.45 36.26 -1.12
C SER A 52 -24.07 37.17 -2.30
N SER A 53 -23.80 36.54 -3.44
CA SER A 53 -23.56 37.25 -4.70
C SER A 53 -24.84 37.64 -5.44
N GLY A 54 -26.00 37.11 -5.02
CA GLY A 54 -27.29 37.26 -5.70
C GLY A 54 -27.51 36.27 -6.84
N SER A 55 -26.69 35.23 -6.96
CA SER A 55 -26.89 34.16 -7.95
C SER A 55 -28.05 33.26 -7.53
N ALA A 56 -28.96 32.94 -8.48
CA ALA A 56 -30.05 31.99 -8.25
C ALA A 56 -29.55 30.61 -7.79
N PHE A 57 -28.31 30.25 -8.14
CA PHE A 57 -27.68 28.99 -7.77
C PHE A 57 -27.34 28.90 -6.27
N GLU A 58 -27.17 30.02 -5.55
CA GLU A 58 -26.79 30.03 -4.13
C GLU A 58 -27.94 29.65 -3.19
N ALA A 59 -29.19 29.89 -3.61
CA ALA A 59 -30.39 29.57 -2.83
C ALA A 59 -30.69 28.07 -2.77
N ASP A 60 -30.39 27.32 -3.84
CA ASP A 60 -30.72 25.89 -3.96
C ASP A 60 -29.78 24.97 -3.17
N ILE A 61 -28.56 25.42 -2.88
CA ILE A 61 -27.52 24.60 -2.23
C ILE A 61 -27.09 25.09 -0.83
N GLY A 62 -27.65 26.21 -0.35
CA GLY A 62 -27.35 26.78 0.97
C GLY A 62 -25.89 27.23 1.11
N TYR A 63 -25.36 27.97 0.13
CA TYR A 63 -23.93 28.29 0.00
C TYR A 63 -23.66 29.80 0.03
N SER A 64 -22.59 30.21 0.72
CA SER A 64 -22.10 31.60 0.77
C SER A 64 -20.63 31.65 0.35
N ARG A 65 -20.25 32.60 -0.50
CA ARG A 65 -18.86 32.72 -1.02
C ARG A 65 -17.87 33.15 0.05
N ALA A 66 -18.35 33.88 1.05
CA ALA A 66 -17.55 34.33 2.18
C ALA A 66 -18.43 34.36 3.44
N VAL A 67 -17.91 33.83 4.54
CA VAL A 67 -18.57 33.86 5.84
C VAL A 67 -17.71 34.68 6.79
N ILE A 68 -18.36 35.60 7.52
CA ILE A 68 -17.71 36.33 8.61
C ILE A 68 -17.87 35.51 9.89
N VAL A 69 -16.75 35.16 10.51
CA VAL A 69 -16.68 34.48 11.81
C VAL A 69 -15.70 35.26 12.69
N ASP A 70 -16.21 35.90 13.73
CA ASP A 70 -15.43 36.79 14.62
C ASP A 70 -14.65 37.87 13.83
N ASP A 71 -13.32 37.93 13.99
CA ASP A 71 -12.43 38.84 13.27
C ASP A 71 -11.94 38.28 11.91
N TRP A 72 -12.50 37.16 11.44
CA TRP A 72 -12.06 36.48 10.21
C TRP A 72 -13.09 36.53 9.09
N ILE A 73 -12.58 36.69 7.86
CA ILE A 73 -13.33 36.46 6.63
C ILE A 73 -12.81 35.16 6.01
N GLU A 74 -13.65 34.14 6.03
CA GLU A 74 -13.35 32.84 5.41
C GLU A 74 -13.96 32.77 4.01
N ILE A 75 -13.11 32.52 3.01
CA ILE A 75 -13.52 32.40 1.60
C ILE A 75 -13.17 30.99 1.12
N SER A 76 -14.17 30.27 0.63
CA SER A 76 -14.05 28.89 0.14
C SER A 76 -14.70 28.75 -1.24
N GLY A 77 -14.25 27.77 -2.03
CA GLY A 77 -14.92 27.32 -3.27
C GLY A 77 -15.01 28.36 -4.40
N THR A 78 -14.08 29.32 -4.47
CA THR A 78 -14.05 30.25 -5.60
C THR A 78 -13.44 29.57 -6.83
N THR A 79 -14.19 29.59 -7.95
CA THR A 79 -13.77 29.02 -9.23
C THR A 79 -13.39 30.13 -10.22
N GLY A 80 -12.68 29.77 -11.29
CA GLY A 80 -12.46 30.64 -12.46
C GLY A 80 -13.70 30.89 -13.32
N TYR A 81 -14.90 30.73 -12.76
CA TYR A 81 -16.17 31.00 -13.44
C TYR A 81 -16.41 32.50 -13.54
N ASN A 82 -16.58 33.00 -14.76
CA ASN A 82 -16.93 34.39 -14.99
C ASN A 82 -18.46 34.54 -14.92
N TYR A 83 -18.94 35.20 -13.86
CA TYR A 83 -20.36 35.37 -13.61
C TYR A 83 -21.04 36.42 -14.51
N GLN A 84 -20.28 37.20 -15.29
CA GLN A 84 -20.82 38.14 -16.27
C GLN A 84 -21.07 37.47 -17.62
N THR A 85 -20.19 36.54 -18.02
CA THR A 85 -20.29 35.83 -19.29
C THR A 85 -20.92 34.44 -19.17
N GLY A 86 -21.02 33.90 -17.95
CA GLY A 86 -21.58 32.57 -17.69
C GLY A 86 -20.66 31.41 -18.06
N ALA A 87 -19.37 31.66 -18.29
CA ALA A 87 -18.42 30.69 -18.81
C ALA A 87 -17.18 30.52 -17.93
N ILE A 88 -16.47 29.39 -18.10
CA ILE A 88 -15.13 29.13 -17.54
C ILE A 88 -14.17 29.08 -18.71
N SER A 89 -13.11 29.89 -18.67
CA SER A 89 -12.06 29.85 -19.70
C SER A 89 -11.42 28.46 -19.77
N PRO A 90 -11.09 27.91 -20.96
CA PRO A 90 -10.28 26.70 -21.06
C PRO A 90 -8.82 26.93 -20.61
N ASP A 91 -8.35 28.18 -20.55
CA ASP A 91 -7.00 28.53 -20.11
C ASP A 91 -6.90 28.60 -18.57
N VAL A 92 -5.83 28.03 -18.02
CA VAL A 92 -5.65 27.91 -16.56
C VAL A 92 -5.20 29.22 -15.92
N ALA A 93 -4.42 30.05 -16.62
CA ALA A 93 -3.99 31.35 -16.10
C ALA A 93 -5.17 32.32 -16.06
N GLU A 94 -6.02 32.32 -17.09
CA GLU A 94 -7.27 33.09 -17.11
C GLU A 94 -8.26 32.62 -16.03
N GLN A 95 -8.35 31.31 -15.77
CA GLN A 95 -9.14 30.78 -14.64
C GLN A 95 -8.63 31.30 -13.28
N ALA A 96 -7.32 31.34 -13.08
CA ALA A 96 -6.72 31.81 -11.84
C ALA A 96 -6.95 33.32 -11.63
N GLU A 97 -6.78 34.12 -12.69
CA GLU A 97 -7.05 35.55 -12.66
C GLU A 97 -8.54 35.84 -12.39
N GLN A 98 -9.44 35.09 -13.05
CA GLN A 98 -10.88 35.22 -12.83
C GLN A 98 -11.29 34.85 -11.40
N ALA A 99 -10.66 33.83 -10.80
CA ALA A 99 -10.90 33.46 -9.40
C ALA A 99 -10.47 34.58 -8.43
N LEU A 100 -9.35 35.24 -8.69
CA LEU A 100 -8.88 36.38 -7.89
C LEU A 100 -9.83 37.59 -8.00
N GLN A 101 -10.33 37.88 -9.21
CA GLN A 101 -11.35 38.92 -9.42
C GLN A 101 -12.64 38.61 -8.66
N ASN A 102 -13.06 37.34 -8.62
CA ASN A 102 -14.24 36.90 -7.89
C ASN A 102 -14.08 37.08 -6.36
N ILE A 103 -12.88 36.81 -5.84
CA ILE A 103 -12.53 37.02 -4.42
C ILE A 103 -12.58 38.52 -4.08
N ASP A 104 -11.96 39.35 -4.91
CA ASP A 104 -11.92 40.80 -4.70
C ASP A 104 -13.32 41.43 -4.73
N ALA A 105 -14.17 41.02 -5.67
CA ALA A 105 -15.55 41.47 -5.72
C ALA A 105 -16.38 41.07 -4.48
N ALA A 106 -16.12 39.88 -3.92
CA ALA A 106 -16.76 39.43 -2.68
C ALA A 106 -16.30 40.26 -1.47
N LEU A 107 -15.00 40.56 -1.38
CA LEU A 107 -14.42 41.37 -0.30
C LEU A 107 -14.97 42.81 -0.30
N ARG A 108 -15.21 43.42 -1.46
CA ARG A 108 -15.78 44.78 -1.57
C ARG A 108 -17.22 44.89 -1.06
N ARG A 109 -17.95 43.77 -0.93
CA ARG A 109 -19.32 43.73 -0.41
C ARG A 109 -19.38 43.50 1.11
N ALA A 110 -18.24 43.28 1.77
CA ALA A 110 -18.15 43.22 3.23
C ALA A 110 -18.26 44.63 3.86
N PRO A 111 -18.89 44.78 5.04
CA PRO A 111 -19.08 46.09 5.68
C PRO A 111 -17.73 46.77 6.02
N ALA A 112 -17.69 48.10 5.91
CA ALA A 112 -16.48 48.92 6.01
C ALA A 112 -15.71 48.79 7.35
N SER A 113 -16.37 48.39 8.44
CA SER A 113 -15.74 48.12 9.73
C SER A 113 -14.87 46.86 9.74
N ALA A 114 -14.95 46.01 8.70
CA ALA A 114 -14.16 44.79 8.53
C ALA A 114 -13.04 44.93 7.48
N THR A 115 -12.90 46.08 6.83
CA THR A 115 -11.99 46.28 5.68
C THR A 115 -10.98 47.41 5.88
N SER A 116 -11.00 48.12 7.01
CA SER A 116 -9.97 49.14 7.33
C SER A 116 -8.63 48.47 7.63
N SER A 117 -7.71 48.54 6.68
CA SER A 117 -6.38 47.90 6.66
C SER A 117 -6.39 46.37 6.59
N ALA A 118 -7.08 45.81 5.60
CA ALA A 118 -6.87 44.40 5.24
C ALA A 118 -5.44 44.21 4.71
N SER A 119 -4.55 43.69 5.56
CA SER A 119 -3.33 43.02 5.09
C SER A 119 -3.77 41.67 4.52
N ALA A 120 -4.02 41.61 3.21
CA ALA A 120 -4.16 40.34 2.50
C ALA A 120 -2.80 39.62 2.57
N ARG A 121 -2.62 38.77 3.58
CA ARG A 121 -1.50 37.84 3.60
C ARG A 121 -1.94 36.63 2.79
N THR A 122 -1.79 36.72 1.48
CA THR A 122 -1.92 35.57 0.59
C THR A 122 -0.82 34.59 1.01
N THR A 123 -1.17 33.48 1.68
CA THR A 123 -0.33 32.28 1.61
C THR A 123 -0.47 31.74 0.20
N GLN A 124 0.22 32.42 -0.70
CA GLN A 124 0.62 31.87 -1.98
C GLN A 124 1.57 30.71 -1.66
N HIS A 125 1.10 29.46 -1.80
CA HIS A 125 1.99 28.47 -2.38
C HIS A 125 2.10 28.79 -3.88
N THR A 126 2.79 29.89 -4.16
CA THR A 126 3.24 30.24 -5.50
C THR A 126 4.70 29.84 -5.53
N THR A 127 4.95 28.71 -6.17
CA THR A 127 6.20 28.48 -6.88
C THR A 127 6.50 29.74 -7.68
N GLN A 128 7.55 30.47 -7.33
CA GLN A 128 7.98 31.65 -8.08
C GLN A 128 8.30 31.21 -9.52
N TYR A 129 7.43 31.54 -10.46
CA TYR A 129 7.81 31.71 -11.86
C TYR A 129 8.10 33.20 -12.09
N SER A 130 9.37 33.56 -12.17
CA SER A 130 9.77 34.87 -12.68
C SER A 130 9.68 34.86 -14.20
N VAL A 131 8.61 35.39 -14.77
CA VAL A 131 8.55 35.71 -16.21
C VAL A 131 9.32 37.01 -16.44
N ARG A 132 10.61 36.93 -16.77
CA ARG A 132 11.33 38.05 -17.40
C ARG A 132 11.10 37.98 -18.91
N ARG A 133 10.35 38.94 -19.46
CA ARG A 133 10.38 39.26 -20.90
C ARG A 133 11.79 39.72 -21.25
N THR A 134 12.59 38.83 -21.82
CA THR A 134 13.88 39.18 -22.43
C THR A 134 13.75 38.85 -23.92
N ARG A 135 14.02 39.86 -24.76
CA ARG A 135 13.99 39.76 -26.22
C ARG A 135 14.89 38.60 -26.66
N PHE A 136 14.34 37.70 -27.49
CA PHE A 136 15.16 36.78 -28.27
C PHE A 136 16.00 37.60 -29.25
N GLN A 137 17.31 37.56 -29.09
CA GLN A 137 18.27 37.79 -30.16
C GLN A 137 19.12 36.52 -30.24
N ASP A 138 19.20 36.01 -31.47
CA ASP A 138 19.98 34.85 -31.90
C ASP A 138 21.34 34.76 -31.21
N ARG A 139 21.61 33.60 -30.60
CA ARG A 139 22.95 32.99 -30.58
C ARG A 139 22.82 31.48 -30.60
N ASP A 140 23.13 30.91 -31.76
CA ASP A 140 23.59 29.55 -31.92
C ASP A 140 24.70 29.25 -30.91
N ALA A 141 24.49 28.24 -30.07
CA ALA A 141 25.54 27.50 -29.40
C ALA A 141 25.00 26.11 -29.06
N GLY A 142 25.50 25.11 -29.78
CA GLY A 142 25.15 23.70 -29.59
C GLY A 142 25.33 23.27 -28.13
N LEU A 143 24.24 22.79 -27.56
CA LEU A 143 24.22 22.06 -26.29
C LEU A 143 23.71 20.65 -26.60
N ASN A 144 24.56 19.69 -26.23
CA ASN A 144 24.38 18.27 -26.43
C ASN A 144 23.03 17.80 -25.90
N ALA A 145 22.31 17.08 -26.75
CA ALA A 145 21.11 16.34 -26.41
C ALA A 145 21.48 15.03 -25.71
N GLU A 146 21.73 15.05 -24.41
CA GLU A 146 21.76 13.86 -23.56
C GLU A 146 21.32 14.27 -22.14
N PHE A 147 20.46 13.47 -21.50
CA PHE A 147 19.70 13.72 -20.25
C PHE A 147 18.34 14.44 -20.43
N LEU A 148 17.37 13.73 -21.00
CA LEU A 148 15.97 13.96 -20.67
C LEU A 148 15.76 13.57 -19.21
N ASP A 149 15.40 14.55 -18.38
CA ASP A 149 15.01 14.40 -16.98
C ASP A 149 13.65 13.66 -16.92
N THR A 150 13.69 12.33 -16.88
CA THR A 150 12.47 11.51 -16.85
C THR A 150 11.87 11.54 -15.45
N MET A 151 10.59 11.91 -15.32
CA MET A 151 9.91 11.84 -14.02
C MET A 151 9.87 10.39 -13.50
N PRO A 152 9.97 10.16 -12.18
CA PRO A 152 9.73 8.85 -11.59
C PRO A 152 8.38 8.26 -12.01
N ARG A 153 8.31 6.93 -12.11
CA ARG A 153 7.09 6.23 -12.55
C ARG A 153 6.52 5.38 -11.44
N ALA A 154 5.21 5.18 -11.49
CA ALA A 154 4.48 4.22 -10.67
C ALA A 154 3.54 3.38 -11.55
N LEU A 155 3.47 2.09 -11.25
CA LEU A 155 2.47 1.17 -11.80
C LEU A 155 1.21 1.25 -10.93
N THR A 156 0.12 1.70 -11.53
CA THR A 156 -1.21 1.84 -10.91
C THR A 156 -2.25 1.04 -11.70
N LEU A 157 -3.51 1.15 -11.30
CA LEU A 157 -4.63 0.47 -11.94
C LEU A 157 -5.54 1.48 -12.62
N ARG A 158 -5.91 1.21 -13.87
CA ARG A 158 -6.97 1.95 -14.53
C ARG A 158 -8.33 1.39 -14.09
N ARG A 159 -9.21 2.26 -13.59
CA ARG A 159 -10.56 1.87 -13.20
C ARG A 159 -11.38 1.46 -14.43
N THR A 160 -12.03 0.32 -14.33
CA THR A 160 -13.03 -0.19 -15.28
C THR A 160 -14.33 -0.44 -14.53
N GLU A 161 -15.48 -0.07 -15.09
CA GLU A 161 -16.77 -0.36 -14.46
C GLU A 161 -17.16 -1.83 -14.62
N GLY A 162 -17.84 -2.38 -13.61
CA GLY A 162 -18.41 -3.74 -13.63
C GLY A 162 -18.41 -4.40 -12.25
N LYS A 163 -18.87 -5.65 -12.19
CA LYS A 163 -19.08 -6.41 -10.94
C LYS A 163 -17.84 -7.24 -10.55
N PRO A 164 -17.70 -7.63 -9.26
CA PRO A 164 -16.66 -8.55 -8.81
C PRO A 164 -16.62 -9.82 -9.67
N GLY A 165 -15.43 -10.22 -10.15
CA GLY A 165 -15.25 -11.42 -10.97
C GLY A 165 -15.57 -11.26 -12.46
N GLU A 166 -16.23 -10.18 -12.86
CA GLU A 166 -16.50 -9.82 -14.27
C GLU A 166 -15.54 -8.73 -14.78
N VAL A 167 -14.85 -8.05 -13.87
CA VAL A 167 -13.91 -6.97 -14.17
C VAL A 167 -12.48 -7.46 -14.08
N TYR A 168 -11.65 -7.00 -15.00
CA TYR A 168 -10.20 -7.06 -14.89
C TYR A 168 -9.60 -5.67 -15.08
N TYR A 169 -8.98 -5.12 -14.03
CA TYR A 169 -8.38 -3.79 -14.07
C TYR A 169 -7.07 -3.79 -14.88
N PRO A 170 -6.98 -2.98 -15.95
CA PRO A 170 -5.76 -2.82 -16.71
C PRO A 170 -4.66 -2.16 -15.87
N LEU A 171 -3.42 -2.56 -16.13
CA LEU A 171 -2.24 -1.87 -15.62
C LEU A 171 -2.11 -0.50 -16.30
N GLN A 172 -1.56 0.47 -15.57
CA GLN A 172 -1.25 1.79 -16.09
C GLN A 172 0.07 2.28 -15.49
N ILE A 173 0.93 2.85 -16.34
CA ILE A 173 2.09 3.61 -15.88
C ILE A 173 1.66 5.06 -15.69
N THR A 174 2.02 5.62 -14.55
CA THR A 174 1.77 7.01 -14.20
C THR A 174 3.09 7.66 -13.82
N ASP A 175 3.40 8.80 -14.41
CA ASP A 175 4.52 9.62 -13.95
C ASP A 175 4.13 10.34 -12.67
N VAL A 176 5.02 10.33 -11.69
CA VAL A 176 4.84 10.92 -10.36
C VAL A 176 5.98 11.89 -10.06
N ALA A 177 5.69 12.92 -9.27
CA ALA A 177 6.73 13.82 -8.80
C ALA A 177 7.76 13.06 -7.95
N MET A 178 9.03 13.47 -8.03
CA MET A 178 10.06 12.93 -7.13
C MET A 178 9.65 13.17 -5.68
N PRO A 179 9.45 12.12 -4.88
CA PRO A 179 9.05 12.30 -3.49
C PRO A 179 10.27 12.72 -2.67
N GLU A 180 10.06 13.62 -1.71
CA GLU A 180 11.09 14.04 -0.76
C GLU A 180 10.76 13.47 0.63
N PRO A 181 11.74 12.85 1.32
CA PRO A 181 11.48 12.24 2.61
C PRO A 181 11.20 13.31 3.68
N GLY A 182 10.16 13.10 4.48
CA GLY A 182 9.92 13.84 5.71
C GLY A 182 10.97 13.52 6.79
N PRO A 183 10.90 14.16 7.97
CA PRO A 183 11.98 14.11 8.97
C PRO A 183 12.39 12.69 9.40
N ARG A 184 11.46 11.74 9.53
CA ARG A 184 11.73 10.36 9.96
C ARG A 184 11.59 9.33 8.84
N GLU A 185 11.65 9.78 7.60
CA GLU A 185 11.42 8.94 6.44
C GLU A 185 12.70 8.73 5.65
N LEU A 186 12.69 7.65 4.87
CA LEU A 186 13.74 7.25 3.95
C LEU A 186 13.17 7.31 2.54
N LEU A 187 13.94 7.91 1.62
CA LEU A 187 13.73 7.77 0.19
C LEU A 187 14.46 6.52 -0.28
N VAL A 188 13.73 5.55 -0.81
CA VAL A 188 14.28 4.31 -1.33
C VAL A 188 14.07 4.25 -2.84
N ARG A 189 15.13 4.02 -3.59
CA ARG A 189 15.06 3.69 -5.01
C ARG A 189 14.82 2.19 -5.17
N LEU A 190 13.67 1.82 -5.72
CA LEU A 190 13.33 0.41 -5.88
C LEU A 190 14.03 -0.18 -7.11
N LYS A 191 14.46 -1.43 -6.97
CA LYS A 191 15.15 -2.20 -8.01
C LYS A 191 14.35 -3.44 -8.42
N ALA A 192 13.53 -3.98 -7.52
CA ALA A 192 12.64 -5.08 -7.84
C ALA A 192 11.38 -5.04 -6.97
N ALA A 193 10.26 -5.53 -7.51
CA ALA A 193 9.00 -5.71 -6.80
C ALA A 193 8.33 -7.03 -7.18
N ALA A 194 7.68 -7.70 -6.23
CA ALA A 194 7.13 -9.03 -6.46
C ALA A 194 5.59 -9.06 -6.37
N LEU A 195 4.98 -9.84 -7.26
CA LEU A 195 3.54 -10.06 -7.29
C LEU A 195 3.10 -11.03 -6.20
N ASN A 196 1.92 -10.78 -5.65
CA ASN A 196 1.21 -11.65 -4.72
C ASN A 196 -0.18 -12.00 -5.26
N HIS A 197 -0.76 -13.09 -4.75
CA HIS A 197 -2.09 -13.53 -5.18
C HIS A 197 -3.19 -12.49 -4.90
N ARG A 198 -3.02 -11.69 -3.85
CA ARG A 198 -3.90 -10.54 -3.57
C ARG A 198 -3.92 -9.53 -4.71
N ASP A 199 -2.81 -9.34 -5.43
CA ASP A 199 -2.74 -8.35 -6.50
C ASP A 199 -3.57 -8.82 -7.70
N LEU A 200 -3.63 -10.14 -7.95
CA LEU A 200 -4.55 -10.73 -8.92
C LEU A 200 -6.01 -10.54 -8.49
N PHE A 201 -6.32 -10.74 -7.21
CA PHE A 201 -7.68 -10.49 -6.68
C PHE A 201 -8.06 -9.02 -6.76
N ILE A 202 -7.15 -8.09 -6.49
CA ILE A 202 -7.36 -6.66 -6.69
C ILE A 202 -7.74 -6.40 -8.14
N ARG A 203 -6.97 -6.91 -9.10
CA ARG A 203 -7.26 -6.73 -10.53
C ARG A 203 -8.61 -7.32 -10.93
N ARG A 204 -9.09 -8.38 -10.26
CA ARG A 204 -10.41 -9.00 -10.48
C ARG A 204 -11.57 -8.35 -9.72
N HIS A 205 -11.34 -7.24 -9.04
CA HIS A 205 -12.31 -6.61 -8.14
C HIS A 205 -12.81 -7.56 -7.02
N GLN A 206 -11.94 -8.46 -6.56
CA GLN A 206 -12.19 -9.46 -5.51
C GLN A 206 -11.49 -9.11 -4.19
N TYR A 207 -11.04 -7.86 -4.02
CA TYR A 207 -10.35 -7.39 -2.83
C TYR A 207 -10.99 -6.09 -2.31
N PRO A 208 -11.08 -5.87 -0.99
CA PRO A 208 -11.68 -4.66 -0.44
C PRO A 208 -10.77 -3.44 -0.60
N ALA A 209 -11.36 -2.24 -0.45
CA ALA A 209 -10.64 -0.97 -0.33
C ALA A 209 -9.63 -0.69 -1.45
N ILE A 210 -9.92 -1.08 -2.70
CA ILE A 210 -9.00 -0.89 -3.84
C ILE A 210 -8.78 0.59 -4.13
N SER A 211 -7.51 1.01 -4.23
CA SER A 211 -7.11 2.31 -4.77
C SER A 211 -6.64 2.17 -6.21
N PHE A 212 -7.09 3.11 -7.06
CA PHE A 212 -6.65 3.25 -8.45
C PHE A 212 -5.55 4.30 -8.61
N GLY A 213 -5.32 5.13 -7.59
CA GLY A 213 -4.30 6.18 -7.60
C GLY A 213 -2.99 5.77 -6.90
N ASN A 214 -3.05 4.80 -5.99
CA ASN A 214 -1.86 4.37 -5.23
C ASN A 214 -1.10 3.29 -6.00
N PRO A 215 0.24 3.25 -5.92
CA PRO A 215 1.06 2.25 -6.59
C PRO A 215 0.68 0.81 -6.22
N MET A 216 0.92 -0.12 -7.14
CA MET A 216 0.67 -1.54 -6.95
C MET A 216 1.74 -2.23 -6.11
N LEU A 217 1.44 -3.46 -5.69
CA LEU A 217 2.32 -4.44 -5.03
C LEU A 217 2.76 -4.08 -3.61
N ALA A 218 3.01 -5.12 -2.81
CA ALA A 218 3.37 -5.01 -1.40
C ALA A 218 4.85 -5.32 -1.11
N ASP A 219 5.51 -6.01 -2.04
CA ASP A 219 6.87 -6.53 -1.85
C ASP A 219 7.86 -5.76 -2.70
N GLY A 220 8.95 -5.30 -2.10
CA GLY A 220 9.96 -4.53 -2.81
C GLY A 220 11.36 -4.68 -2.21
N TYR A 221 12.34 -4.57 -3.08
CA TYR A 221 13.75 -4.40 -2.75
C TYR A 221 14.24 -3.09 -3.38
N GLY A 222 15.01 -2.32 -2.62
CA GLY A 222 15.60 -1.09 -3.10
C GLY A 222 16.84 -0.69 -2.34
N VAL A 223 17.39 0.48 -2.68
CA VAL A 223 18.54 1.09 -1.99
C VAL A 223 18.09 2.41 -1.40
N VAL A 224 18.45 2.68 -0.15
CA VAL A 224 18.15 3.97 0.49
C VAL A 224 19.02 5.06 -0.14
N GLU A 225 18.41 6.07 -0.74
CA GLU A 225 19.09 7.16 -1.44
C GLU A 225 19.21 8.42 -0.56
N LYS A 226 18.15 8.75 0.17
CA LYS A 226 18.12 9.91 1.08
C LYS A 226 17.46 9.53 2.40
N ALA A 227 17.83 10.24 3.45
CA ALA A 227 17.22 10.15 4.77
C ALA A 227 16.73 11.53 5.21
N GLY A 228 15.59 11.57 5.88
CA GLY A 228 15.09 12.77 6.55
C GLY A 228 16.02 13.27 7.65
N SER A 229 15.82 14.53 8.05
CA SER A 229 16.68 15.23 9.02
C SER A 229 16.63 14.70 10.45
N ALA A 230 15.62 13.90 10.80
CA ALA A 230 15.37 13.37 12.14
C ALA A 230 15.26 11.83 12.18
N VAL A 231 15.76 11.15 11.14
CA VAL A 231 15.90 9.69 11.13
C VAL A 231 16.85 9.27 12.26
N SER A 232 16.55 8.17 12.93
CA SER A 232 17.37 7.63 14.01
C SER A 232 18.77 7.22 13.52
N SER A 233 19.71 6.99 14.43
CA SER A 233 21.04 6.46 14.06
C SER A 233 20.95 5.11 13.34
N ALA A 234 19.94 4.29 13.67
CA ALA A 234 19.71 3.02 13.00
C ALA A 234 19.21 3.22 11.56
N GLY A 235 18.29 4.15 11.35
CA GLY A 235 17.81 4.50 10.00
C GLY A 235 18.90 5.17 9.15
N LEU A 236 19.74 6.04 9.75
CA LEU A 236 20.89 6.63 9.06
C LEU A 236 21.92 5.56 8.62
N ALA A 237 22.09 4.49 9.40
CA ALA A 237 22.97 3.38 9.03
C ALA A 237 22.48 2.59 7.79
N LEU A 238 21.22 2.79 7.38
CA LEU A 238 20.66 2.20 6.16
C LEU A 238 20.93 3.04 4.91
N LEU A 239 21.46 4.26 5.03
CA LEU A 239 21.76 5.11 3.87
C LEU A 239 22.73 4.37 2.91
N HIS A 240 22.38 4.35 1.62
CA HIS A 240 23.07 3.60 0.56
C HIS A 240 23.13 2.08 0.77
N LYS A 241 22.33 1.53 1.69
CA LYS A 241 22.21 0.08 1.90
C LYS A 241 21.00 -0.48 1.17
N PRO A 242 21.08 -1.75 0.74
CA PRO A 242 19.94 -2.46 0.20
C PRO A 242 18.96 -2.81 1.31
N VAL A 243 17.68 -2.56 1.06
CA VAL A 243 16.59 -2.79 2.01
C VAL A 243 15.44 -3.54 1.35
N VAL A 244 14.70 -4.29 2.17
CA VAL A 244 13.40 -4.83 1.83
C VAL A 244 12.32 -4.10 2.61
N LEU A 245 11.16 -3.91 1.99
CA LEU A 245 10.05 -3.19 2.59
C LEU A 245 9.16 -4.13 3.40
N THR A 246 8.68 -3.63 4.54
CA THR A 246 7.66 -4.30 5.34
C THR A 246 6.33 -4.24 4.58
N PRO A 247 5.67 -5.37 4.31
CA PRO A 247 4.52 -5.43 3.39
C PRO A 247 3.19 -4.97 4.02
N MET A 248 3.24 -4.38 5.21
CA MET A 248 2.06 -3.99 5.98
C MET A 248 2.38 -2.85 6.96
N ARG A 249 1.33 -2.15 7.41
CA ARG A 249 1.36 -1.18 8.49
C ARG A 249 0.33 -1.55 9.56
N GLY A 250 0.50 -0.93 10.72
CA GLY A 250 -0.47 -1.03 11.80
C GLY A 250 -0.41 -2.31 12.61
N TRP A 251 0.74 -3.00 12.62
CA TRP A 251 0.98 -4.10 13.55
C TRP A 251 2.44 -4.12 14.01
N LEU A 252 2.68 -3.76 15.26
CA LEU A 252 4.02 -3.59 15.79
C LEU A 252 4.63 -4.91 16.27
N SER A 253 4.00 -5.61 17.20
CA SER A 253 4.63 -6.76 17.85
C SER A 253 3.73 -7.74 18.59
N ASP A 254 2.45 -7.43 18.84
CA ASP A 254 1.59 -8.34 19.62
C ASP A 254 1.38 -9.67 18.87
N PRO A 255 1.72 -10.82 19.47
CA PRO A 255 1.60 -12.11 18.81
C PRO A 255 0.14 -12.53 18.53
N ALA A 256 -0.84 -12.00 19.26
CA ALA A 256 -2.25 -12.33 19.08
C ALA A 256 -2.83 -11.72 17.79
N GLY A 257 -2.54 -10.46 17.53
CA GLY A 257 -3.11 -9.68 16.43
C GLY A 257 -2.59 -8.23 16.43
N PRO A 258 -3.02 -7.40 15.47
CA PRO A 258 -2.76 -5.96 15.49
C PRO A 258 -3.18 -5.30 16.80
N GLU A 259 -2.43 -4.29 17.24
CA GLU A 259 -2.73 -3.55 18.48
C GLU A 259 -4.10 -2.83 18.40
N PRO A 260 -4.87 -2.72 19.50
CA PRO A 260 -6.28 -2.27 19.46
C PRO A 260 -6.54 -0.92 18.79
N ASP A 261 -5.64 0.05 18.96
CA ASP A 261 -5.78 1.41 18.41
C ASP A 261 -5.15 1.57 17.02
N SER A 262 -4.80 0.46 16.37
CA SER A 262 -4.06 0.44 15.12
C SER A 262 -4.91 -0.03 13.94
N ILE A 263 -4.78 0.65 12.80
CA ILE A 263 -5.41 0.24 11.55
C ILE A 263 -4.44 -0.66 10.79
N PHE A 264 -4.66 -1.97 10.86
CA PHE A 264 -3.91 -2.92 10.05
C PHE A 264 -4.21 -2.72 8.56
N THR A 265 -3.17 -2.61 7.76
CA THR A 265 -3.28 -2.48 6.30
C THR A 265 -2.12 -3.17 5.61
N VAL A 266 -2.40 -3.73 4.44
CA VAL A 266 -1.40 -4.33 3.55
C VAL A 266 -1.05 -3.30 2.48
N THR A 267 0.24 -3.12 2.24
CA THR A 267 0.78 -2.19 1.23
C THR A 267 0.33 -2.58 -0.19
N GLY A 268 0.19 -1.60 -1.07
CA GLY A 268 -0.13 -1.80 -2.49
C GLY A 268 -1.63 -1.80 -2.83
N SER A 269 -2.01 -0.91 -3.76
CA SER A 269 -3.37 -0.74 -4.30
C SER A 269 -4.50 -0.65 -3.27
N SER A 270 -4.22 -0.10 -2.09
CA SER A 270 -5.17 0.05 -0.98
C SER A 270 -5.53 1.52 -0.78
N LYS A 271 -6.78 1.84 -0.43
CA LYS A 271 -7.18 3.17 0.03
C LYS A 271 -6.72 3.47 1.46
N LEU A 272 -6.36 2.43 2.20
CA LEU A 272 -5.92 2.51 3.59
C LEU A 272 -4.39 2.65 3.71
N CYS A 273 -3.66 2.54 2.60
CA CYS A 273 -2.21 2.74 2.54
C CYS A 273 -1.86 3.38 1.20
N ASP A 274 -1.22 4.54 1.25
CA ASP A 274 -0.77 5.31 0.09
C ASP A 274 0.48 4.72 -0.60
N VAL A 275 1.08 3.72 0.03
CA VAL A 275 2.34 3.11 -0.42
C VAL A 275 2.10 1.83 -1.22
N GLY A 276 2.91 1.63 -2.26
CA GLY A 276 3.03 0.41 -3.06
C GLY A 276 4.44 0.29 -3.65
N THR A 277 4.89 -0.92 -3.96
CA THR A 277 6.31 -1.17 -4.32
C THR A 277 6.57 -1.21 -5.83
N ALA A 278 5.55 -1.18 -6.68
CA ALA A 278 5.75 -1.10 -8.13
C ALA A 278 5.93 0.37 -8.59
N GLN A 279 7.03 1.00 -8.20
CA GLN A 279 7.39 2.38 -8.57
C GLN A 279 8.91 2.59 -8.53
N ASP A 280 9.44 3.62 -9.19
CA ASP A 280 10.89 3.88 -9.23
C ASP A 280 11.44 4.32 -7.85
N TYR A 281 10.69 5.16 -7.12
CA TYR A 281 11.08 5.70 -5.82
C TYR A 281 9.93 5.62 -4.83
N ILE A 282 10.23 5.40 -3.56
CA ILE A 282 9.25 5.30 -2.49
C ILE A 282 9.76 6.00 -1.24
N VAL A 283 8.86 6.71 -0.55
CA VAL A 283 9.14 7.28 0.77
C VAL A 283 8.38 6.47 1.82
N VAL A 284 9.12 6.02 2.83
CA VAL A 284 8.57 5.25 3.96
C VAL A 284 9.24 5.65 5.26
N HIS A 285 8.53 5.46 6.38
CA HIS A 285 9.14 5.64 7.69
C HIS A 285 10.31 4.67 7.88
N GLU A 286 11.37 5.07 8.60
CA GLU A 286 12.57 4.26 8.83
C GLU A 286 12.28 2.86 9.42
N ASP A 287 11.20 2.73 10.19
CA ASP A 287 10.74 1.46 10.80
C ASP A 287 10.02 0.52 9.83
N GLU A 288 9.78 0.93 8.59
CA GLU A 288 9.08 0.15 7.56
C GLU A 288 10.02 -0.57 6.61
N VAL A 289 11.33 -0.48 6.85
CA VAL A 289 12.35 -1.19 6.07
C VAL A 289 13.19 -2.10 6.97
N ALA A 290 13.74 -3.15 6.38
CA ALA A 290 14.77 -3.97 6.99
C ALA A 290 15.96 -4.10 6.04
N LEU A 291 17.17 -4.20 6.60
CA LEU A 291 18.37 -4.48 5.81
C LEU A 291 18.20 -5.79 5.06
N ALA A 292 18.35 -5.76 3.73
CA ALA A 292 18.21 -6.95 2.90
C ALA A 292 19.32 -7.98 3.25
N PRO A 293 19.00 -9.28 3.37
CA PRO A 293 20.02 -10.31 3.54
C PRO A 293 21.04 -10.28 2.40
N ALA A 294 22.33 -10.17 2.74
CA ALA A 294 23.38 -9.88 1.76
C ALA A 294 23.60 -11.00 0.71
N HIS A 295 23.20 -12.24 1.03
CA HIS A 295 23.30 -13.37 0.11
C HIS A 295 22.23 -13.36 -0.99
N LEU A 296 21.18 -12.53 -0.86
CA LEU A 296 20.07 -12.47 -1.80
C LEU A 296 20.30 -11.43 -2.89
N SER A 297 20.02 -11.81 -4.13
CA SER A 297 19.87 -10.86 -5.24
C SER A 297 18.66 -9.94 -5.03
N PRO A 298 18.58 -8.80 -5.74
CA PRO A 298 17.42 -7.91 -5.68
C PRO A 298 16.08 -8.63 -5.91
N VAL A 299 16.06 -9.56 -6.88
CA VAL A 299 14.86 -10.32 -7.26
C VAL A 299 14.48 -11.32 -6.17
N GLU A 300 15.44 -12.06 -5.61
CA GLU A 300 15.19 -12.99 -4.50
C GLU A 300 14.73 -12.24 -3.25
N ALA A 301 15.36 -11.10 -2.93
CA ALA A 301 15.00 -10.30 -1.77
C ALA A 301 13.61 -9.66 -1.91
N ALA A 302 13.24 -9.18 -3.10
CA ALA A 302 11.88 -8.71 -3.37
C ALA A 302 10.84 -9.84 -3.32
N ALA A 303 11.23 -11.10 -3.54
CA ALA A 303 10.31 -12.24 -3.47
C ALA A 303 9.95 -12.66 -2.03
N LEU A 304 10.63 -12.14 -1.02
CA LEU A 304 10.51 -12.57 0.37
C LEU A 304 9.35 -11.94 1.18
N PRO A 305 9.08 -10.62 1.17
CA PRO A 305 8.49 -9.96 2.34
C PRO A 305 7.11 -10.47 2.77
N LEU A 306 6.10 -10.38 1.91
CA LEU A 306 4.72 -10.75 2.24
C LEU A 306 4.58 -12.25 2.49
N VAL A 307 5.10 -13.06 1.57
CA VAL A 307 4.94 -14.52 1.67
C VAL A 307 5.78 -15.10 2.80
N GLY A 308 6.97 -14.55 3.05
CA GLY A 308 7.83 -14.91 4.17
C GLY A 308 7.26 -14.51 5.51
N LEU A 309 6.73 -13.29 5.65
CA LEU A 309 6.07 -12.89 6.88
C LEU A 309 4.86 -13.78 7.19
N THR A 310 4.04 -14.06 6.18
CA THR A 310 2.87 -14.94 6.32
C THR A 310 3.28 -16.37 6.72
N ALA A 311 4.29 -16.93 6.05
CA ALA A 311 4.82 -18.26 6.34
C ALA A 311 5.43 -18.34 7.75
N TRP A 312 6.21 -17.33 8.12
CA TRP A 312 6.83 -17.23 9.44
C TRP A 312 5.78 -17.22 10.54
N ARG A 313 4.80 -16.32 10.46
CA ARG A 313 3.72 -16.27 11.44
C ARG A 313 2.95 -17.59 11.50
N ALA A 314 2.62 -18.18 10.36
CA ALA A 314 1.83 -19.40 10.33
C ALA A 314 2.58 -20.58 10.99
N LEU A 315 3.85 -20.77 10.66
CA LEU A 315 4.68 -21.87 11.17
C LEU A 315 5.19 -21.63 12.59
N VAL A 316 5.77 -20.46 12.85
CA VAL A 316 6.48 -20.13 14.09
C VAL A 316 5.50 -19.67 15.17
N THR A 317 4.68 -18.67 14.88
CA THR A 317 3.82 -18.05 15.91
C THR A 317 2.55 -18.85 16.16
N LYS A 318 1.83 -19.24 15.10
CA LYS A 318 0.50 -19.85 15.22
C LYS A 318 0.58 -21.36 15.43
N ALA A 319 1.39 -22.06 14.65
CA ALA A 319 1.57 -23.50 14.80
C ALA A 319 2.56 -23.87 15.91
N ALA A 320 3.50 -22.98 16.27
CA ALA A 320 4.60 -23.28 17.19
C ALA A 320 5.35 -24.57 16.80
N CYS A 321 5.56 -24.74 15.48
CA CYS A 321 6.07 -25.98 14.89
C CYS A 321 7.49 -25.80 14.36
N THR A 322 8.43 -25.52 15.27
CA THR A 322 9.83 -25.17 14.99
C THR A 322 10.82 -26.13 15.64
N SER A 323 10.42 -27.38 15.87
CA SER A 323 11.26 -28.39 16.53
C SER A 323 11.57 -29.53 15.57
N ALA A 324 12.81 -29.99 15.58
CA ALA A 324 13.27 -31.08 14.73
C ALA A 324 12.40 -32.34 14.88
N GLY A 325 12.17 -33.03 13.76
CA GLY A 325 11.39 -34.27 13.70
C GLY A 325 9.87 -34.12 13.73
N LYS A 326 9.32 -32.92 13.96
CA LYS A 326 7.88 -32.68 13.84
C LYS A 326 7.42 -32.85 12.39
N ASN A 327 6.27 -33.48 12.19
CA ASN A 327 5.68 -33.70 10.87
C ASN A 327 4.74 -32.54 10.52
N VAL A 328 4.98 -31.86 9.40
CA VAL A 328 4.18 -30.70 8.97
C VAL A 328 3.64 -30.92 7.57
N LEU A 329 2.34 -30.75 7.37
CA LEU A 329 1.72 -30.72 6.04
C LEU A 329 1.58 -29.28 5.56
N LEU A 330 2.10 -28.98 4.37
CA LEU A 330 1.92 -27.71 3.67
C LEU A 330 1.04 -27.92 2.44
N THR A 331 -0.07 -27.20 2.34
CA THR A 331 -0.98 -27.38 1.21
C THR A 331 -0.70 -26.40 0.07
N GLY A 332 -0.95 -26.85 -1.17
CA GLY A 332 -0.82 -26.00 -2.36
C GLY A 332 0.62 -25.63 -2.71
N ILE A 333 1.56 -26.58 -2.61
CA ILE A 333 2.97 -26.33 -2.92
C ILE A 333 3.15 -25.88 -4.37
N GLY A 334 4.04 -24.89 -4.53
CA GLY A 334 4.17 -24.05 -5.72
C GLY A 334 3.70 -22.61 -5.50
N GLY A 335 2.81 -22.39 -4.52
CA GLY A 335 2.50 -21.05 -4.02
C GLY A 335 3.63 -20.48 -3.15
N GLY A 336 3.79 -19.16 -3.17
CA GLY A 336 4.90 -18.49 -2.48
C GLY A 336 4.94 -18.74 -0.97
N VAL A 337 3.79 -18.67 -0.28
CA VAL A 337 3.73 -18.93 1.18
C VAL A 337 4.10 -20.36 1.50
N ALA A 338 3.56 -21.35 0.76
CA ALA A 338 3.84 -22.76 0.97
C ALA A 338 5.32 -23.10 0.74
N LEU A 339 5.94 -22.53 -0.29
CA LEU A 339 7.38 -22.71 -0.55
C LEU A 339 8.25 -22.08 0.53
N GLN A 340 7.90 -20.90 1.01
CA GLN A 340 8.65 -20.24 2.07
C GLN A 340 8.50 -20.99 3.42
N ALA A 341 7.29 -21.49 3.72
CA ALA A 341 7.04 -22.36 4.87
C ALA A 341 7.81 -23.68 4.79
N LEU A 342 7.96 -24.26 3.59
CA LEU A 342 8.78 -25.45 3.35
C LEU A 342 10.23 -25.19 3.76
N GLN A 343 10.83 -24.11 3.24
CA GLN A 343 12.22 -23.77 3.54
C GLN A 343 12.42 -23.48 5.03
N PHE A 344 11.50 -22.77 5.68
CA PHE A 344 11.56 -22.53 7.13
C PHE A 344 11.45 -23.81 7.94
N ALA A 345 10.46 -24.66 7.65
CA ALA A 345 10.25 -25.90 8.38
C ALA A 345 11.43 -26.88 8.21
N VAL A 346 11.97 -26.99 7.00
CA VAL A 346 13.20 -27.78 6.74
C VAL A 346 14.38 -27.22 7.52
N ALA A 347 14.57 -25.90 7.57
CA ALA A 347 15.65 -25.26 8.33
C ALA A 347 15.51 -25.42 9.86
N PHE A 348 14.28 -25.63 10.37
CA PHE A 348 14.03 -26.04 11.75
C PHE A 348 14.19 -27.55 12.00
N GLY A 349 14.46 -28.34 10.95
CA GLY A 349 14.60 -29.80 11.03
C GLY A 349 13.27 -30.56 11.07
N CYS A 350 12.15 -29.91 10.69
CA CYS A 350 10.86 -30.58 10.57
C CYS A 350 10.84 -31.54 9.38
N ARG A 351 10.03 -32.59 9.46
CA ARG A 351 9.71 -33.50 8.36
C ARG A 351 8.52 -32.92 7.60
N VAL A 352 8.77 -32.36 6.42
CA VAL A 352 7.75 -31.62 5.67
C VAL A 352 7.11 -32.49 4.60
N PHE A 353 5.79 -32.56 4.61
CA PHE A 353 4.96 -33.16 3.59
C PHE A 353 4.20 -32.07 2.85
N VAL A 354 3.95 -32.26 1.56
CA VAL A 354 3.32 -31.23 0.73
C VAL A 354 2.14 -31.79 -0.07
N SER A 355 1.16 -30.94 -0.40
CA SER A 355 0.14 -31.27 -1.39
C SER A 355 0.18 -30.35 -2.60
N SER A 356 -0.05 -30.88 -3.80
CA SER A 356 -0.19 -30.09 -5.03
C SER A 356 -1.24 -30.66 -5.98
N GLY A 357 -1.62 -29.88 -6.97
CA GLY A 357 -2.41 -30.35 -8.11
C GLY A 357 -1.56 -30.82 -9.29
N ASP A 358 -0.24 -30.83 -9.11
CA ASP A 358 0.80 -31.04 -10.14
C ASP A 358 1.97 -31.85 -9.56
N GLN A 359 2.33 -32.96 -10.22
CA GLN A 359 3.40 -33.85 -9.76
C GLN A 359 4.78 -33.20 -9.87
N GLY A 360 5.04 -32.43 -10.93
CA GLY A 360 6.32 -31.75 -11.10
C GLY A 360 6.59 -30.74 -9.99
N LYS A 361 5.56 -30.12 -9.42
CA LYS A 361 5.71 -29.25 -8.23
C LYS A 361 6.03 -30.02 -6.95
N VAL A 362 5.47 -31.22 -6.79
CA VAL A 362 5.84 -32.12 -5.69
C VAL A 362 7.29 -32.55 -5.81
N ASP A 363 7.74 -32.93 -7.01
CA ASP A 363 9.12 -33.37 -7.25
C ASP A 363 10.12 -32.24 -6.99
N LYS A 364 9.82 -31.01 -7.45
CA LYS A 364 10.62 -29.82 -7.11
C LYS A 364 10.63 -29.53 -5.61
N ALA A 365 9.52 -29.72 -4.92
CA ALA A 365 9.48 -29.54 -3.46
C ALA A 365 10.36 -30.55 -2.72
N LYS A 366 10.46 -31.79 -3.21
CA LYS A 366 11.38 -32.79 -2.65
C LYS A 366 12.85 -32.38 -2.80
N GLN A 367 13.21 -31.74 -3.92
CA GLN A 367 14.55 -31.16 -4.10
C GLN A 367 14.85 -30.02 -3.10
N LEU A 368 13.80 -29.39 -2.55
CA LEU A 368 13.89 -28.37 -1.51
C LEU A 368 13.78 -28.92 -0.08
N GLY A 369 13.80 -30.25 0.09
CA GLY A 369 13.81 -30.91 1.41
C GLY A 369 12.46 -31.44 1.90
N ALA A 370 11.40 -31.39 1.08
CA ALA A 370 10.17 -32.11 1.41
C ALA A 370 10.44 -33.62 1.42
N VAL A 371 9.94 -34.32 2.44
CA VAL A 371 10.05 -35.77 2.59
C VAL A 371 9.25 -36.49 1.51
N GLY A 372 8.04 -35.98 1.23
CA GLY A 372 7.13 -36.52 0.24
C GLY A 372 5.98 -35.57 -0.02
N GLY A 373 5.13 -35.95 -0.97
CA GLY A 373 3.94 -35.16 -1.24
C GLY A 373 2.90 -35.94 -2.02
N VAL A 374 1.70 -35.38 -2.02
CA VAL A 374 0.48 -36.00 -2.53
C VAL A 374 -0.22 -35.09 -3.53
N LEU A 375 -0.93 -35.71 -4.47
CA LEU A 375 -1.76 -34.99 -5.43
C LEU A 375 -3.16 -34.85 -4.86
N TYR A 376 -3.58 -33.63 -4.48
CA TYR A 376 -4.91 -33.42 -3.87
C TYR A 376 -6.07 -33.69 -4.84
N LYS A 377 -5.77 -33.83 -6.14
CA LYS A 377 -6.73 -34.23 -7.20
C LYS A 377 -7.00 -35.73 -7.23
N ASN A 378 -6.17 -36.53 -6.56
CA ASN A 378 -6.38 -37.97 -6.48
C ASN A 378 -7.37 -38.28 -5.35
N ASP A 379 -8.30 -39.19 -5.61
CA ASP A 379 -9.23 -39.64 -4.58
C ASP A 379 -8.50 -40.38 -3.47
N GLY A 380 -8.79 -40.02 -2.22
CA GLY A 380 -8.21 -40.67 -1.06
C GLY A 380 -6.74 -40.37 -0.80
N TRP A 381 -6.18 -39.27 -1.35
CA TRP A 381 -4.79 -38.86 -1.15
C TRP A 381 -4.36 -38.82 0.32
N GLU A 382 -5.29 -38.63 1.26
CA GLU A 382 -5.05 -38.69 2.70
C GLU A 382 -4.49 -40.05 3.16
N LYS A 383 -4.83 -41.15 2.47
CA LYS A 383 -4.31 -42.50 2.74
C LYS A 383 -2.86 -42.62 2.30
N ASP A 384 -2.53 -42.08 1.13
CA ASP A 384 -1.17 -42.04 0.61
C ASP A 384 -0.28 -41.20 1.54
N LEU A 385 -0.79 -40.06 2.00
CA LEU A 385 -0.09 -39.24 2.99
C LEU A 385 0.13 -40.02 4.31
N ALA A 386 -0.89 -40.73 4.81
CA ALA A 386 -0.76 -41.56 6.01
C ALA A 386 0.35 -42.60 5.86
N ALA A 387 0.44 -43.26 4.70
CA ALA A 387 1.46 -44.26 4.42
C ALA A 387 2.88 -43.69 4.33
N MET A 388 3.03 -42.39 4.05
CA MET A 388 4.32 -41.69 4.03
C MET A 388 4.77 -41.23 5.43
N LEU A 389 3.87 -41.18 6.41
CA LEU A 389 4.23 -40.75 7.76
C LEU A 389 5.15 -41.80 8.41
N PRO A 390 6.17 -41.36 9.14
CA PRO A 390 7.16 -42.27 9.70
C PRO A 390 6.55 -43.10 10.84
N ALA A 391 6.94 -44.37 10.95
CA ALA A 391 6.32 -45.33 11.87
C ALA A 391 6.44 -44.95 13.35
N ASP A 392 7.51 -44.22 13.73
CA ASP A 392 7.74 -43.69 15.08
C ASP A 392 6.86 -42.47 15.40
N ARG A 393 6.30 -41.82 14.37
CA ARG A 393 5.46 -40.64 14.49
C ARG A 393 4.38 -40.64 13.40
N PRO A 394 3.39 -41.56 13.45
CA PRO A 394 2.43 -41.78 12.38
C PRO A 394 1.29 -40.73 12.39
N TYR A 395 1.65 -39.46 12.59
CA TYR A 395 0.74 -38.33 12.69
C TYR A 395 1.42 -37.02 12.28
N LEU A 396 0.62 -36.03 11.92
CA LEU A 396 1.00 -34.64 11.69
C LEU A 396 0.94 -33.86 13.01
N ASP A 397 1.95 -33.02 13.23
CA ASP A 397 1.96 -32.05 14.33
C ASP A 397 1.18 -30.77 13.95
N ALA A 398 1.31 -30.35 12.69
CA ALA A 398 0.66 -29.17 12.17
C ALA A 398 0.28 -29.30 10.69
N VAL A 399 -0.80 -28.62 10.31
CA VAL A 399 -1.16 -28.35 8.91
C VAL A 399 -1.10 -26.84 8.69
N ILE A 400 -0.38 -26.38 7.67
CA ILE A 400 -0.31 -24.98 7.28
C ILE A 400 -1.01 -24.85 5.93
N ASP A 401 -2.16 -24.17 5.92
CA ASP A 401 -3.10 -24.19 4.80
C ASP A 401 -3.46 -22.80 4.28
N GLY A 402 -3.38 -22.65 2.94
CA GLY A 402 -3.80 -21.46 2.21
C GLY A 402 -5.02 -21.67 1.30
N ALA A 403 -5.54 -22.90 1.21
CA ALA A 403 -6.58 -23.28 0.27
C ALA A 403 -7.99 -23.18 0.87
N GLY A 404 -8.18 -23.69 2.09
CA GLY A 404 -9.46 -23.79 2.78
C GLY A 404 -10.25 -25.03 2.34
N GLY A 405 -11.58 -24.91 2.32
CA GLY A 405 -12.47 -26.00 1.92
C GLY A 405 -12.43 -27.20 2.87
N SER A 406 -12.15 -28.39 2.34
CA SER A 406 -12.27 -29.67 3.05
C SER A 406 -11.01 -30.10 3.82
N ILE A 407 -10.03 -29.21 3.98
CA ILE A 407 -8.74 -29.57 4.60
C ILE A 407 -8.89 -30.14 6.02
N VAL A 408 -9.83 -29.61 6.82
CA VAL A 408 -10.13 -30.14 8.16
C VAL A 408 -10.57 -31.60 8.05
N ALA A 409 -11.53 -31.90 7.18
CA ALA A 409 -12.02 -33.26 6.95
C ALA A 409 -10.93 -34.22 6.47
N LYS A 410 -10.03 -33.73 5.62
CA LYS A 410 -8.95 -34.53 5.02
C LYS A 410 -7.77 -34.79 5.96
N SER A 411 -7.48 -33.87 6.88
CA SER A 411 -6.28 -33.94 7.72
C SER A 411 -6.55 -34.33 9.17
N VAL A 412 -7.78 -34.18 9.70
CA VAL A 412 -8.07 -34.39 11.12
C VAL A 412 -7.69 -35.79 11.64
N ARG A 413 -7.83 -36.83 10.81
CA ARG A 413 -7.46 -38.21 11.18
C ARG A 413 -5.95 -38.45 11.15
N LEU A 414 -5.21 -37.58 10.49
CA LEU A 414 -3.75 -37.63 10.39
C LEU A 414 -3.10 -36.76 11.45
N LEU A 415 -3.80 -35.80 12.06
CA LEU A 415 -3.27 -34.97 13.14
C LEU A 415 -3.12 -35.76 14.43
N ARG A 416 -2.09 -35.42 15.23
CA ARG A 416 -2.03 -35.87 16.62
C ARG A 416 -3.19 -35.30 17.43
N GLN A 417 -3.49 -35.96 18.55
CA GLN A 417 -4.28 -35.34 19.62
C GLN A 417 -3.66 -34.01 20.04
N GLY A 418 -4.43 -32.92 20.05
CA GLY A 418 -3.92 -31.57 20.30
C GLY A 418 -3.16 -30.95 19.13
N GLY A 419 -3.28 -31.50 17.91
CA GLY A 419 -2.66 -30.96 16.71
C GLY A 419 -3.28 -29.62 16.28
N VAL A 420 -2.61 -28.93 15.35
CA VAL A 420 -3.03 -27.58 14.91
C VAL A 420 -3.18 -27.48 13.40
N ILE A 421 -4.25 -26.81 12.97
CA ILE A 421 -4.43 -26.34 11.59
C ILE A 421 -4.31 -24.82 11.61
N VAL A 422 -3.38 -24.28 10.83
CA VAL A 422 -3.22 -22.84 10.65
C VAL A 422 -3.71 -22.45 9.27
N GLN A 423 -4.80 -21.69 9.22
CA GLN A 423 -5.42 -21.21 7.99
C GLN A 423 -5.01 -19.76 7.72
N TYR A 424 -4.39 -19.48 6.57
CA TYR A 424 -4.03 -18.11 6.17
C TYR A 424 -4.66 -17.65 4.86
N GLY A 425 -5.37 -18.53 4.15
CA GLY A 425 -5.93 -18.23 2.84
C GLY A 425 -7.26 -18.89 2.58
N MET A 426 -7.79 -18.73 1.37
CA MET A 426 -9.09 -19.26 0.96
C MET A 426 -9.15 -19.49 -0.56
N THR A 427 -8.06 -19.94 -1.18
CA THR A 427 -7.97 -20.10 -2.64
C THR A 427 -9.06 -20.99 -3.23
N VAL A 428 -9.53 -22.01 -2.50
CA VAL A 428 -10.63 -22.90 -2.93
C VAL A 428 -11.99 -22.32 -2.54
N GLY A 429 -12.09 -21.66 -1.38
CA GLY A 429 -13.32 -20.98 -0.98
C GLY A 429 -13.29 -20.46 0.46
N PRO A 430 -14.22 -19.54 0.81
CA PRO A 430 -14.22 -18.83 2.09
C PRO A 430 -14.83 -19.63 3.25
N LYS A 431 -15.35 -20.84 2.99
CA LYS A 431 -15.98 -21.71 3.98
C LYS A 431 -15.11 -22.92 4.25
N MET A 432 -15.08 -23.35 5.50
CA MET A 432 -14.44 -24.59 5.93
C MET A 432 -15.36 -25.31 6.91
N ASP A 433 -15.34 -26.63 6.84
CA ASP A 433 -16.10 -27.47 7.77
C ASP A 433 -15.35 -27.56 9.11
N TRP A 434 -16.09 -27.56 10.22
CA TRP A 434 -15.58 -27.91 11.53
C TRP A 434 -16.27 -29.18 12.02
N LEU A 435 -15.48 -30.21 12.32
CA LEU A 435 -15.98 -31.56 12.51
C LEU A 435 -15.90 -31.99 13.99
N MET A 436 -16.85 -32.82 14.46
CA MET A 436 -16.80 -33.38 15.82
C MET A 436 -15.54 -34.20 16.08
N GLN A 437 -14.96 -34.80 15.04
CA GLN A 437 -13.68 -35.49 15.11
C GLN A 437 -12.54 -34.54 15.51
N ALA A 438 -12.58 -33.28 15.06
CA ALA A 438 -11.60 -32.26 15.44
C ALA A 438 -11.76 -31.87 16.92
N VAL A 439 -13.02 -31.73 17.38
CA VAL A 439 -13.35 -31.48 18.79
C VAL A 439 -12.84 -32.60 19.69
N LEU A 440 -13.16 -33.86 19.34
CA LEU A 440 -12.73 -35.04 20.09
C LEU A 440 -11.22 -35.26 20.05
N ALA A 441 -10.53 -34.72 19.02
CA ALA A 441 -9.09 -34.77 18.89
C ALA A 441 -8.36 -33.57 19.53
N ASN A 442 -9.09 -32.67 20.22
CA ASN A 442 -8.57 -31.44 20.81
C ASN A 442 -7.80 -30.57 19.78
N VAL A 443 -8.23 -30.56 18.52
CA VAL A 443 -7.54 -29.85 17.44
C VAL A 443 -7.77 -28.35 17.55
N ASP A 444 -6.68 -27.59 17.44
CA ASP A 444 -6.72 -26.14 17.30
C ASP A 444 -6.91 -25.74 15.82
N LEU A 445 -7.87 -24.86 15.53
CA LEU A 445 -7.92 -24.12 14.27
C LEU A 445 -7.58 -22.67 14.49
N LYS A 446 -6.51 -22.20 13.85
CA LYS A 446 -5.95 -20.86 14.05
C LYS A 446 -5.94 -20.09 12.74
N GLY A 447 -6.71 -19.01 12.70
CA GLY A 447 -6.59 -18.02 11.63
C GLY A 447 -5.27 -17.25 11.73
N SER A 448 -4.67 -16.98 10.58
CA SER A 448 -3.49 -16.14 10.43
C SER A 448 -3.68 -15.15 9.28
N THR A 449 -3.27 -13.90 9.49
CA THR A 449 -3.14 -12.90 8.42
C THR A 449 -1.76 -12.26 8.57
N MET A 450 -1.01 -12.16 7.48
CA MET A 450 0.28 -11.47 7.41
C MET A 450 1.20 -11.78 8.63
N GLY A 451 1.57 -10.75 9.40
CA GLY A 451 2.32 -10.78 10.65
C GLY A 451 2.71 -9.37 11.09
N SER A 452 3.34 -9.27 12.24
CA SER A 452 3.80 -8.03 12.89
C SER A 452 5.17 -7.55 12.37
N ARG A 453 5.52 -6.28 12.64
CA ARG A 453 6.87 -5.74 12.36
C ARG A 453 7.96 -6.51 13.11
N ARG A 454 7.67 -6.97 14.33
CA ARG A 454 8.58 -7.85 15.08
C ARG A 454 8.81 -9.17 14.35
N GLU A 455 7.74 -9.86 13.97
CA GLU A 455 7.83 -11.12 13.21
C GLU A 455 8.56 -10.94 11.88
N PHE A 456 8.40 -9.79 11.22
CA PHE A 456 9.14 -9.47 10.00
C PHE A 456 10.65 -9.40 10.24
N ARG A 457 11.09 -8.71 11.30
CA ARG A 457 12.52 -8.66 11.66
C ARG A 457 13.06 -10.04 12.03
N ASP A 458 12.34 -10.79 12.87
CA ASP A 458 12.72 -12.14 13.27
C ASP A 458 12.88 -13.07 12.04
N MET A 459 11.96 -12.95 11.07
CA MET A 459 12.01 -13.70 9.81
C MET A 459 13.22 -13.32 8.95
N ILE A 460 13.53 -12.02 8.82
CA ILE A 460 14.70 -11.56 8.05
C ILE A 460 16.01 -12.06 8.66
N GLU A 461 16.13 -12.02 9.99
CA GLU A 461 17.31 -12.55 10.69
C GLU A 461 17.44 -14.07 10.50
N PHE A 462 16.33 -14.82 10.59
CA PHE A 462 16.36 -16.27 10.33
C PHE A 462 16.75 -16.61 8.89
N VAL A 463 16.23 -15.86 7.90
CA VAL A 463 16.61 -16.02 6.49
C VAL A 463 18.10 -15.76 6.29
N ARG A 464 18.66 -14.76 6.99
CA ARG A 464 20.09 -14.44 6.95
C ARG A 464 20.92 -15.55 7.59
N GLU A 465 20.54 -16.01 8.78
CA GLU A 465 21.27 -17.06 9.52
C GLU A 465 21.29 -18.39 8.77
N LYS A 466 20.16 -18.78 8.16
CA LYS A 466 20.00 -20.05 7.47
C LYS A 466 20.33 -19.98 5.97
N GLU A 467 20.78 -18.82 5.50
CA GLU A 467 21.06 -18.54 4.08
C GLU A 467 19.93 -18.96 3.13
N ILE A 468 18.68 -18.80 3.56
CA ILE A 468 17.50 -19.24 2.80
C ILE A 468 17.33 -18.35 1.57
N ARG A 469 17.12 -18.98 0.40
CA ARG A 469 16.88 -18.30 -0.89
C ARG A 469 15.43 -18.48 -1.35
N PRO A 470 14.61 -17.41 -1.39
CA PRO A 470 13.25 -17.49 -1.91
C PRO A 470 13.22 -18.01 -3.35
N VAL A 471 12.28 -18.90 -3.64
CA VAL A 471 12.13 -19.46 -4.99
C VAL A 471 11.46 -18.44 -5.91
N VAL A 472 12.18 -18.01 -6.94
CA VAL A 472 11.66 -17.13 -8.00
C VAL A 472 11.31 -17.98 -9.21
N SER A 473 10.07 -17.86 -9.69
CA SER A 473 9.56 -18.62 -10.84
C SER A 473 9.86 -17.95 -12.17
N ARG A 474 9.72 -16.63 -12.26
CA ARG A 474 9.88 -15.87 -13.50
C ARG A 474 10.09 -14.39 -13.17
N THR A 475 10.89 -13.71 -13.98
CA THR A 475 11.06 -12.25 -13.93
C THR A 475 10.63 -11.60 -15.23
N VAL A 476 10.26 -10.33 -15.12
CA VAL A 476 10.07 -9.41 -16.25
C VAL A 476 10.88 -8.15 -15.99
N LYS A 477 11.59 -7.68 -17.00
CA LYS A 477 12.38 -6.45 -16.92
C LYS A 477 11.58 -5.25 -17.38
N GLY A 478 11.76 -4.19 -16.61
CA GLY A 478 11.26 -2.85 -16.84
C GLY A 478 9.88 -2.61 -16.23
N LEU A 479 9.75 -1.54 -15.45
CA LEU A 479 8.48 -1.18 -14.82
C LEU A 479 7.40 -0.85 -15.86
N ALA A 480 7.80 -0.27 -16.99
CA ALA A 480 6.90 0.08 -18.08
C ALA A 480 6.49 -1.10 -18.99
N ASN A 481 7.04 -2.30 -18.78
CA ASN A 481 6.71 -3.49 -19.55
C ASN A 481 5.37 -4.11 -19.09
N THR A 482 4.27 -3.38 -19.28
CA THR A 482 2.94 -3.80 -18.81
C THR A 482 2.46 -5.10 -19.45
N GLU A 483 2.84 -5.36 -20.71
CA GLU A 483 2.52 -6.62 -21.40
C GLU A 483 3.20 -7.83 -20.72
N GLY A 484 4.50 -7.75 -20.46
CA GLY A 484 5.21 -8.80 -19.72
C GLY A 484 4.68 -8.97 -18.30
N ILE A 485 4.35 -7.86 -17.61
CA ILE A 485 3.75 -7.92 -16.28
C ILE A 485 2.36 -8.60 -16.33
N ASP A 486 1.56 -8.33 -17.36
CA ASP A 486 0.29 -9.01 -17.60
C ASP A 486 0.47 -10.53 -17.78
N GLU A 487 1.53 -10.97 -18.45
CA GLU A 487 1.87 -12.41 -18.54
C GLU A 487 2.19 -13.02 -17.18
N LEU A 488 2.84 -12.29 -16.27
CA LEU A 488 3.05 -12.76 -14.89
C LEU A 488 1.70 -12.95 -14.17
N PHE A 489 0.76 -12.03 -14.33
CA PHE A 489 -0.59 -12.21 -13.78
C PHE A 489 -1.34 -13.38 -14.44
N ALA A 490 -1.14 -13.63 -15.74
CA ALA A 490 -1.71 -14.77 -16.44
C ALA A 490 -1.12 -16.10 -15.93
N ASP A 491 0.20 -16.15 -15.67
CA ASP A 491 0.86 -17.30 -15.04
C ASP A 491 0.28 -17.58 -13.66
N MET A 492 0.11 -16.51 -12.85
CA MET A 492 -0.50 -16.60 -11.53
C MET A 492 -1.95 -17.10 -11.57
N ALA A 493 -2.75 -16.58 -12.51
CA ALA A 493 -4.15 -16.96 -12.70
C ALA A 493 -4.31 -18.43 -13.09
N ALA A 494 -3.41 -18.93 -13.93
CA ALA A 494 -3.39 -20.34 -14.34
C ALA A 494 -2.68 -21.25 -13.33
N GLY A 495 -2.04 -20.69 -12.30
CA GLY A 495 -1.27 -21.45 -11.33
C GLY A 495 -0.04 -22.12 -11.93
N ARG A 496 0.57 -21.57 -12.99
CA ARG A 496 1.74 -22.15 -13.67
C ARG A 496 3.04 -21.99 -12.89
N GLN A 497 3.11 -20.97 -12.04
CA GLN A 497 4.30 -20.62 -11.27
C GLN A 497 4.69 -21.68 -10.24
N PHE A 498 5.99 -21.77 -9.98
CA PHE A 498 6.56 -22.45 -8.82
C PHE A 498 7.46 -21.43 -8.09
N GLY A 499 6.87 -20.71 -7.14
CA GLY A 499 7.53 -19.58 -6.48
C GLY A 499 6.95 -18.23 -6.89
N LYS A 500 7.76 -17.18 -6.70
CA LYS A 500 7.35 -15.78 -6.85
C LYS A 500 7.59 -15.25 -8.27
N LEU A 501 6.75 -14.32 -8.68
CA LEU A 501 6.85 -13.62 -9.97
C LEU A 501 7.29 -12.19 -9.68
N VAL A 502 8.33 -11.73 -10.34
CA VAL A 502 9.05 -10.50 -9.95
C VAL A 502 9.23 -9.56 -11.14
N ILE A 503 9.07 -8.27 -10.88
CA ILE A 503 9.38 -7.18 -11.80
C ILE A 503 10.76 -6.66 -11.42
N GLU A 504 11.71 -6.66 -12.34
CA GLU A 504 12.95 -5.90 -12.24
C GLU A 504 12.65 -4.47 -12.71
N ILE A 505 12.71 -3.49 -11.80
CA ILE A 505 12.17 -2.14 -12.03
C ILE A 505 13.05 -1.33 -12.99
N ASP A 506 14.36 -1.56 -12.98
CA ASP A 506 15.30 -0.80 -13.79
C ASP A 506 15.24 -1.24 -15.27
N ASP A 507 14.96 -0.31 -16.17
CA ASP A 507 14.84 -0.55 -17.62
C ASP A 507 16.22 -0.52 -18.33
N GLY A 508 17.33 -0.42 -17.59
CA GLY A 508 18.69 -0.39 -18.14
C GLY A 508 19.15 0.98 -18.66
N GLY A 509 18.47 2.07 -18.32
CA GLY A 509 18.90 3.44 -18.69
C GLY A 509 17.89 4.57 -18.49
N ALA A 510 16.61 4.28 -18.21
CA ALA A 510 15.54 5.29 -18.23
C ALA A 510 15.08 5.81 -16.86
N SER A 511 15.49 5.20 -15.74
CA SER A 511 15.10 5.72 -14.41
C SER A 511 16.05 6.87 -14.01
N PRO A 512 15.52 8.06 -13.69
CA PRO A 512 16.32 9.23 -13.33
C PRO A 512 17.28 8.85 -12.20
N LYS A 513 18.56 9.20 -12.33
CA LYS A 513 19.57 9.03 -11.29
C LYS A 513 19.68 10.34 -10.52
N LEU A 514 19.74 10.24 -9.19
CA LEU A 514 20.01 11.36 -8.29
C LEU A 514 21.44 11.89 -8.47
#